data_AF-A0A842PIA3-F1
#
_entry.id   AF-A0A842PIA3-F1
#
_cell.length_a   1.000
_cell.length_b   1.000
_cell.length_c   1.000
_cell.angle_alpha   90.00
_cell.angle_beta   90.00
_cell.angle_gamma   90.00
#
_symmetry.space_group_name_H-M   'P 1'
#
loop_
_entity.id
_entity.type
_entity.pdbx_description
1 polymer ?
#
loop_
_entity_poly.entity_id
_entity_poly.type
_entity_poly.pdbx_seq_one_letter_code
_entity_poly.pdbx_strand_id
1 'polypeptide(L)'
;MIKAKSNGESLEDHVNKCLAIFAQLKDIYPNLGDFTGYPAFYDDVFNALFFHDFGKAAEGFQKSLRNDGVRWSYRHEILSTPFINCLTKENTEFIKILVLTHHKDVNELTKFIEDECDIGTRYDERLEEIKPNIGGLNEFIKRYPDISK
;
A
#
# COMPACT_ATOMS: atom_id res chain seq x y z
N MET A 1 3.25 15.39 -7.39
CA MET A 1 2.26 15.00 -6.36
C MET A 1 1.62 13.71 -6.82
N ILE A 2 1.70 12.65 -6.01
CA ILE A 2 1.12 11.33 -6.33
C ILE A 2 -0.36 11.36 -5.96
N LYS A 3 -1.24 10.96 -6.88
CA LYS A 3 -2.70 10.93 -6.65
C LYS A 3 -3.15 9.54 -6.19
N ALA A 4 -4.08 9.49 -5.23
CA ALA A 4 -4.77 8.26 -4.85
C ALA A 4 -6.04 8.02 -5.67
N LYS A 5 -6.72 9.09 -6.08
CA LYS A 5 -8.02 9.04 -6.78
C LYS A 5 -8.09 10.01 -7.96
N SER A 6 -9.01 9.74 -8.88
CA SER A 6 -9.26 10.56 -10.08
C SER A 6 -9.79 11.97 -9.76
N ASN A 7 -10.43 12.16 -8.60
CA ASN A 7 -10.91 13.46 -8.12
C ASN A 7 -9.77 14.41 -7.66
N GLY A 8 -8.51 13.97 -7.73
CA GLY A 8 -7.36 14.78 -7.34
C GLY A 8 -6.89 14.59 -5.89
N GLU A 9 -7.54 13.73 -5.10
CA GLU A 9 -7.04 13.37 -3.76
C GLU A 9 -5.61 12.82 -3.87
N SER A 10 -4.68 13.39 -3.08
CA SER A 10 -3.29 12.95 -3.04
C SER A 10 -3.16 11.63 -2.26
N LEU A 11 -2.09 10.88 -2.53
CA LEU A 11 -1.76 9.67 -1.78
C LEU A 11 -1.60 9.95 -0.29
N GLU A 12 -0.92 11.04 0.05
CA GLU A 12 -0.71 11.45 1.44
C GLU A 12 -2.05 11.78 2.13
N ASP A 13 -2.91 12.57 1.49
CA ASP A 13 -4.22 12.90 2.04
C ASP A 13 -5.08 11.64 2.25
N HIS A 14 -5.00 10.69 1.32
CA HIS A 14 -5.72 9.43 1.41
C HIS A 14 -5.27 8.62 2.62
N VAL A 15 -3.97 8.40 2.78
CA VAL A 15 -3.39 7.66 3.91
C VAL A 15 -3.71 8.37 5.23
N ASN A 16 -3.57 9.70 5.31
CA ASN A 16 -3.88 10.46 6.52
C ASN A 16 -5.36 10.33 6.93
N LYS A 17 -6.30 10.32 5.97
CA LYS A 17 -7.73 10.08 6.25
C LYS A 17 -7.97 8.66 6.80
N CYS A 18 -7.32 7.65 6.22
CA CYS A 18 -7.41 6.28 6.73
C CYS A 18 -6.84 6.16 8.15
N LEU A 19 -5.70 6.79 8.43
CA LEU A 19 -5.08 6.83 9.76
C LEU A 19 -5.95 7.56 10.79
N ALA A 20 -6.65 8.62 10.39
CA ALA A 20 -7.59 9.32 11.27
C ALA A 20 -8.79 8.46 11.68
N ILE A 21 -9.30 7.61 10.78
CA ILE A 21 -10.35 6.63 11.11
C ILE A 21 -9.78 5.51 11.97
N PHE A 22 -8.58 5.03 11.66
CA PHE A 22 -7.90 4.02 12.45
C PHE A 22 -7.69 4.47 13.91
N ALA A 23 -7.28 5.72 14.14
CA ALA A 23 -7.16 6.28 15.49
C ALA A 23 -8.49 6.22 16.24
N GLN A 24 -9.60 6.62 15.60
CA GLN A 24 -10.94 6.53 16.21
C GLN A 24 -11.34 5.08 16.52
N LEU A 25 -11.04 4.13 15.63
CA LEU A 25 -11.32 2.71 15.87
C LEU A 25 -10.48 2.13 17.02
N LYS A 26 -9.23 2.59 17.16
CA LYS A 26 -8.36 2.24 18.29
C LYS A 26 -8.93 2.77 19.60
N ASP A 27 -9.45 3.99 19.63
CA ASP A 27 -10.08 4.57 20.82
C ASP A 27 -11.36 3.82 21.24
N ILE A 28 -12.13 3.28 20.29
CA ILE A 28 -13.34 2.49 20.56
C ILE A 28 -12.98 1.09 21.10
N TYR A 29 -11.92 0.47 20.59
CA TYR A 29 -11.55 -0.92 20.90
C TYR A 29 -10.15 -1.10 21.51
N PRO A 30 -9.71 -0.30 22.50
CA PRO A 30 -8.29 -0.13 22.84
C PRO A 30 -7.54 -1.42 23.20
N ASN A 31 -8.26 -2.46 23.66
CA ASN A 31 -7.69 -3.73 24.11
C ASN A 31 -7.74 -4.83 23.03
N LEU A 32 -7.91 -4.48 21.75
CA LEU A 32 -8.06 -5.50 20.71
C LEU A 32 -6.83 -6.40 20.58
N GLY A 33 -5.61 -5.85 20.75
CA GLY A 33 -4.38 -6.65 20.76
C GLY A 33 -4.37 -7.72 21.84
N ASP A 34 -4.83 -7.39 23.05
CA ASP A 34 -4.96 -8.37 24.14
C ASP A 34 -6.07 -9.37 23.86
N PHE A 35 -7.22 -8.90 23.37
CA PHE A 35 -8.38 -9.74 23.04
C PHE A 35 -8.05 -10.78 21.96
N THR A 36 -7.27 -10.40 20.95
CA THR A 36 -6.84 -11.30 19.88
C THR A 36 -5.59 -12.12 20.24
N GLY A 37 -4.96 -11.87 21.40
CA GLY A 37 -3.67 -12.46 21.74
C GLY A 37 -2.53 -12.03 20.80
N TYR A 38 -2.65 -10.85 20.20
CA TYR A 38 -1.68 -10.29 19.24
C TYR A 38 -1.31 -8.86 19.66
N PRO A 39 -0.34 -8.68 20.59
CA PRO A 39 -0.01 -7.37 21.16
C PRO A 39 0.41 -6.32 20.13
N ALA A 40 1.00 -6.75 19.00
CA ALA A 40 1.45 -5.87 17.92
C ALA A 40 0.32 -5.44 16.96
N PHE A 41 -0.95 -5.81 17.22
CA PHE A 41 -2.07 -5.60 16.32
C PHE A 41 -2.16 -4.18 15.77
N TYR A 42 -2.17 -3.18 16.66
CA TYR A 42 -2.32 -1.80 16.24
C TYR A 42 -1.11 -1.29 15.47
N ASP A 43 0.10 -1.65 15.89
CA ASP A 43 1.32 -1.23 15.21
C ASP A 43 1.37 -1.83 13.79
N ASP A 44 0.99 -3.10 13.63
CA ASP A 44 1.03 -3.77 12.34
C ASP A 44 -0.09 -3.34 11.39
N VAL A 45 -1.27 -3.02 11.93
CA VAL A 45 -2.34 -2.40 11.14
C VAL A 45 -1.97 -0.98 10.73
N PHE A 46 -1.37 -0.19 11.62
CA PHE A 46 -0.86 1.15 11.29
C PHE A 46 0.16 1.07 10.14
N ASN A 47 1.13 0.16 10.25
CA ASN A 47 2.13 -0.07 9.21
C ASN A 47 1.49 -0.44 7.87
N ALA A 48 0.53 -1.38 7.89
CA ALA A 48 -0.17 -1.78 6.68
C ALA A 48 -0.92 -0.58 6.06
N LEU A 49 -1.66 0.18 6.86
CA LEU A 49 -2.39 1.37 6.40
C LEU A 49 -1.45 2.44 5.83
N PHE A 50 -0.27 2.64 6.39
CA PHE A 50 0.68 3.61 5.86
C PHE A 50 1.14 3.24 4.45
N PHE A 51 1.48 1.97 4.22
CA PHE A 51 2.08 1.52 2.96
C PHE A 51 1.07 0.98 1.92
N HIS A 52 -0.18 0.68 2.28
CA HIS A 52 -1.11 -0.12 1.46
C HIS A 52 -1.25 0.36 0.01
N ASP A 53 -1.18 1.67 -0.20
CA ASP A 53 -1.43 2.34 -1.47
C ASP A 53 -0.16 2.85 -2.17
N PHE A 54 1.04 2.55 -1.68
CA PHE A 54 2.28 3.08 -2.25
C PHE A 54 2.50 2.67 -3.71
N GLY A 55 2.02 1.49 -4.12
CA GLY A 55 2.01 1.04 -5.49
C GLY A 55 1.20 1.92 -6.45
N LYS A 56 0.31 2.80 -5.94
CA LYS A 56 -0.37 3.81 -6.76
C LYS A 56 0.61 4.82 -7.37
N ALA A 57 1.82 4.91 -6.85
CA ALA A 57 2.89 5.69 -7.45
C ALA A 57 3.34 5.16 -8.82
N ALA A 58 2.92 3.96 -9.24
CA ALA A 58 3.24 3.43 -10.56
C ALA A 58 2.75 4.39 -11.64
N GLU A 59 3.61 4.70 -12.61
CA GLU A 59 3.29 5.61 -13.70
C GLU A 59 2.04 5.17 -14.47
N GLY A 60 1.85 3.86 -14.69
CA GLY A 60 0.65 3.33 -15.32
C GLY A 60 -0.61 3.58 -14.49
N PHE A 61 -0.56 3.41 -13.17
CA PHE A 61 -1.67 3.78 -12.28
C PHE A 61 -1.96 5.28 -12.36
N GLN A 62 -0.93 6.13 -12.25
CA GLN A 62 -1.08 7.59 -12.32
C GLN A 62 -1.64 8.07 -13.68
N LYS A 63 -1.29 7.39 -14.78
CA LYS A 63 -1.88 7.62 -16.10
C LYS A 63 -3.35 7.23 -16.12
N SER A 64 -3.71 6.07 -15.55
CA SER A 64 -5.10 5.59 -15.51
C SER A 64 -6.07 6.47 -14.71
N LEU A 65 -5.55 7.31 -13.80
CA LEU A 65 -6.34 8.32 -13.09
C LEU A 65 -6.68 9.54 -13.95
N ARG A 66 -5.99 9.72 -15.08
CA ARG A 66 -6.31 10.75 -16.07
C ARG A 66 -7.49 10.22 -16.89
N ASN A 67 -8.43 11.10 -17.25
CA ASN A 67 -9.62 10.72 -18.03
C ASN A 67 -9.29 10.34 -19.49
N ASP A 68 -8.03 10.02 -19.81
CA ASP A 68 -7.56 9.66 -21.16
C ASP A 68 -7.79 8.19 -21.52
N GLY A 69 -8.37 7.39 -20.60
CA GLY A 69 -8.95 6.08 -20.91
C GLY A 69 -7.95 4.92 -20.98
N VAL A 70 -6.67 5.14 -20.67
CA VAL A 70 -5.69 4.05 -20.63
C VAL A 70 -5.86 3.26 -19.33
N ARG A 71 -6.51 2.10 -19.43
CA ARG A 71 -6.65 1.18 -18.30
C ARG A 71 -5.28 0.61 -17.91
N TRP A 72 -4.93 0.70 -16.64
CA TRP A 72 -3.76 0.01 -16.09
C TRP A 72 -4.16 -1.39 -15.62
N SER A 73 -3.64 -2.41 -16.30
CA SER A 73 -3.97 -3.83 -16.08
C SER A 73 -3.03 -4.49 -15.07
N TYR A 74 -2.82 -3.85 -13.92
CA TYR A 74 -2.02 -4.39 -12.81
C TYR A 74 -2.62 -3.98 -11.45
N ARG A 75 -2.08 -4.54 -10.38
CA ARG A 75 -2.58 -4.36 -9.01
C ARG A 75 -1.58 -3.55 -8.20
N HIS A 76 -2.03 -2.46 -7.58
CA HIS A 76 -1.12 -1.58 -6.84
C HIS A 76 -0.74 -2.19 -5.49
N GLU A 77 -1.60 -2.99 -4.88
CA GLU A 77 -1.30 -3.73 -3.64
C GLU A 77 -0.05 -4.63 -3.76
N ILE A 78 0.18 -5.22 -4.94
CA ILE A 78 1.38 -6.02 -5.22
C ILE A 78 2.63 -5.13 -5.20
N LEU A 79 2.56 -3.96 -5.84
CA LEU A 79 3.66 -2.99 -5.87
C LEU A 79 3.85 -2.22 -4.55
N SER A 80 2.83 -2.18 -3.68
CA SER A 80 2.92 -1.61 -2.34
C SER A 80 3.70 -2.49 -1.37
N THR A 81 3.60 -3.82 -1.53
CA THR A 81 4.14 -4.80 -0.59
C THR A 81 5.66 -4.68 -0.34
N PRO A 82 6.52 -4.44 -1.35
CA PRO A 82 7.96 -4.29 -1.14
C PRO A 82 8.36 -3.11 -0.23
N PHE A 83 7.53 -2.06 -0.13
CA PHE A 83 7.82 -0.91 0.73
C PHE A 83 7.78 -1.24 2.22
N ILE A 84 7.14 -2.35 2.60
CA ILE A 84 7.18 -2.86 3.97
C ILE A 84 8.61 -3.19 4.42
N ASN A 85 9.51 -3.52 3.48
CA ASN A 85 10.92 -3.77 3.78
C ASN A 85 11.68 -2.52 4.26
N CYS A 86 11.08 -1.33 4.18
CA CYS A 86 11.63 -0.11 4.80
C CYS A 86 11.50 -0.13 6.34
N LEU A 87 10.66 -0.99 6.92
CA LEU A 87 10.53 -1.14 8.36
C LEU A 87 11.71 -1.92 8.94
N THR A 88 12.29 -1.42 10.03
CA THR A 88 13.31 -2.14 10.82
C THR A 88 12.66 -3.12 11.81
N LYS A 89 11.77 -3.98 11.32
CA LYS A 89 11.01 -4.96 12.12
C LYS A 89 11.35 -6.39 11.69
N GLU A 90 11.54 -7.29 12.65
CA GLU A 90 11.96 -8.68 12.39
C GLU A 90 10.89 -9.50 11.66
N ASN A 91 9.61 -9.36 12.04
CA ASN A 91 8.50 -10.06 11.39
C ASN A 91 7.53 -9.07 10.77
N THR A 92 7.50 -9.03 9.44
CA THR A 92 6.64 -8.14 8.65
C THR A 92 5.60 -8.90 7.83
N GLU A 93 5.50 -10.23 7.97
CA GLU A 93 4.66 -11.07 7.10
C GLU A 93 3.17 -10.74 7.25
N PHE A 94 2.72 -10.49 8.48
CA PHE A 94 1.33 -10.07 8.72
C PHE A 94 1.02 -8.72 8.04
N ILE A 95 1.94 -7.76 8.14
CA ILE A 95 1.82 -6.45 7.49
C ILE A 95 1.75 -6.61 5.97
N LYS A 96 2.65 -7.43 5.39
CA LYS A 96 2.67 -7.71 3.96
C LYS A 96 1.36 -8.35 3.50
N ILE A 97 0.81 -9.30 4.24
CA ILE A 97 -0.49 -9.93 3.92
C ILE A 97 -1.62 -8.90 3.97
N LEU A 98 -1.66 -8.04 4.99
CA LEU A 98 -2.67 -6.98 5.09
C LEU A 98 -2.60 -6.02 3.89
N VAL A 99 -1.40 -5.58 3.52
CA VAL A 99 -1.19 -4.75 2.33
C VAL A 99 -1.56 -5.49 1.06
N LEU A 100 -1.09 -6.72 0.87
CA LEU A 100 -1.32 -7.49 -0.34
C LEU A 100 -2.81 -7.75 -0.54
N THR A 101 -3.56 -7.99 0.53
CA THR A 101 -4.97 -8.42 0.45
C THR A 101 -6.02 -7.34 0.67
N HIS A 102 -5.62 -6.05 0.75
CA HIS A 102 -6.55 -4.97 1.10
C HIS A 102 -7.68 -4.74 0.06
N HIS A 103 -7.51 -5.22 -1.18
CA HIS A 103 -8.55 -5.19 -2.20
C HIS A 103 -9.04 -6.57 -2.66
N LYS A 104 -8.17 -7.58 -2.63
CA LYS A 104 -8.36 -8.87 -3.28
C LYS A 104 -7.75 -9.97 -2.42
N ASP A 105 -8.36 -11.14 -2.41
CA ASP A 105 -7.76 -12.28 -1.72
C ASP A 105 -6.55 -12.83 -2.50
N VAL A 106 -5.79 -13.71 -1.84
CA VAL A 106 -4.58 -14.31 -2.43
C VAL A 106 -4.90 -15.09 -3.71
N ASN A 107 -6.03 -15.78 -3.79
CA ASN A 107 -6.41 -16.59 -4.97
C ASN A 107 -6.69 -15.72 -6.19
N GLU A 108 -7.22 -14.51 -6.00
CA GLU A 108 -7.35 -13.54 -7.08
C GLU A 108 -6.00 -12.94 -7.49
N LEU A 109 -5.07 -12.77 -6.55
CA LEU A 109 -3.77 -12.14 -6.78
C LEU A 109 -2.73 -13.05 -7.41
N THR A 110 -2.80 -14.37 -7.23
CA THR A 110 -1.87 -15.32 -7.89
C THR A 110 -1.87 -15.16 -9.40
N LYS A 111 -3.00 -14.78 -10.01
CA LYS A 111 -3.15 -14.47 -11.45
C LYS A 111 -2.26 -13.34 -11.96
N PHE A 112 -1.67 -12.54 -11.08
CA PHE A 112 -0.77 -11.43 -11.42
C PHE A 112 0.70 -11.72 -11.07
N ILE A 113 0.97 -12.85 -10.42
CA ILE A 113 2.29 -13.30 -9.94
C ILE A 113 2.75 -14.50 -10.78
N GLU A 114 1.84 -15.43 -11.04
CA GLU A 114 2.07 -16.67 -11.77
C GLU A 114 1.84 -16.42 -13.24
N ASP A 115 2.90 -16.17 -13.98
CA ASP A 115 2.91 -16.64 -15.35
C ASP A 115 4.32 -16.88 -15.89
N GLU A 116 4.73 -18.15 -15.87
CA GLU A 116 5.82 -18.62 -16.71
C GLU A 116 5.41 -18.65 -18.20
N CYS A 117 4.13 -18.41 -18.52
CA CYS A 117 3.55 -18.51 -19.86
C CYS A 117 2.80 -17.24 -20.36
N ASP A 118 2.68 -16.14 -19.58
CA ASP A 118 1.89 -14.97 -20.05
C ASP A 118 2.68 -14.11 -21.03
N ILE A 119 1.91 -13.49 -21.92
CA ILE A 119 2.31 -12.41 -22.81
C ILE A 119 2.16 -11.05 -22.06
N GLY A 120 2.22 -11.09 -20.73
CA GLY A 120 2.00 -9.97 -19.82
C GLY A 120 3.31 -9.29 -19.36
N THR A 121 3.19 -8.05 -18.87
CA THR A 121 4.33 -7.30 -18.31
C THR A 121 4.76 -7.91 -16.97
N ARG A 122 6.05 -8.28 -16.86
CA ARG A 122 6.62 -8.92 -15.66
C ARG A 122 6.56 -8.01 -14.43
N TYR A 123 6.58 -8.61 -13.23
CA TYR A 123 6.67 -7.87 -11.97
C TYR A 123 7.83 -6.87 -11.95
N ASP A 124 9.03 -7.29 -12.38
CA ASP A 124 10.21 -6.41 -12.43
C ASP A 124 9.97 -5.17 -13.31
N GLU A 125 9.30 -5.35 -14.46
CA GLU A 125 8.94 -4.26 -15.35
C GLU A 125 7.87 -3.33 -14.73
N ARG A 126 6.92 -3.87 -13.96
CA ARG A 126 5.94 -3.06 -13.21
C ARG A 126 6.58 -2.29 -12.06
N LEU A 127 7.61 -2.84 -11.44
CA LEU A 127 8.35 -2.16 -10.38
C LEU A 127 9.08 -0.92 -10.94
N GLU A 128 9.56 -0.97 -12.18
CA GLU A 128 10.18 0.18 -12.86
C GLU A 128 9.23 1.37 -12.99
N GLU A 129 7.91 1.14 -13.08
CA GLU A 129 6.91 2.20 -13.15
C GLU A 129 6.85 3.08 -11.90
N ILE A 130 7.39 2.61 -10.77
CA ILE A 130 7.48 3.37 -9.52
C ILE A 130 8.59 4.43 -9.58
N LYS A 131 9.68 4.17 -10.31
CA LYS A 131 10.89 5.00 -10.32
C LYS A 131 10.63 6.49 -10.56
N PRO A 132 9.77 6.91 -11.52
CA PRO A 132 9.49 8.32 -11.73
C PRO A 132 8.92 9.05 -10.51
N ASN A 133 8.24 8.32 -9.61
CA ASN A 133 7.57 8.87 -8.44
C ASN A 133 8.25 8.50 -7.11
N ILE A 134 9.39 7.79 -7.13
CA ILE A 134 10.07 7.31 -5.92
C ILE A 134 10.50 8.45 -5.00
N GLY A 135 10.88 9.61 -5.55
CA GLY A 135 11.23 10.79 -4.77
C GLY A 135 10.07 11.28 -3.90
N GLY A 136 8.85 11.26 -4.43
CA GLY A 136 7.64 11.63 -3.68
C GLY A 136 7.32 10.64 -2.57
N LEU A 137 7.52 9.34 -2.81
CA LEU A 137 7.37 8.32 -1.77
C LEU A 137 8.42 8.47 -0.68
N ASN A 138 9.68 8.74 -1.04
CA ASN A 138 10.75 8.96 -0.07
C ASN A 138 10.47 10.17 0.84
N GLU A 139 9.95 11.27 0.30
CA GLU A 139 9.53 12.41 1.12
C GLU A 139 8.39 12.03 2.07
N PHE A 140 7.48 11.16 1.64
CA PHE A 140 6.41 10.68 2.52
C PHE A 140 6.95 9.75 3.62
N ILE A 141 7.83 8.80 3.27
CA ILE A 141 8.49 7.89 4.22
C ILE A 141 9.30 8.67 5.27
N LYS A 142 9.96 9.77 4.91
CA LYS A 142 10.69 10.60 5.88
C LYS A 142 9.81 11.13 7.01
N ARG A 143 8.50 11.28 6.76
CA ARG A 143 7.52 11.75 7.76
C ARG A 143 6.91 10.60 8.57
N TYR A 144 7.18 9.35 8.21
CA TYR A 144 6.71 8.17 8.92
C TYR A 144 6.97 8.26 10.44
N PRO A 145 8.17 8.63 10.94
CA PRO A 145 8.43 8.70 12.39
C PRO A 145 7.58 9.72 13.15
N ASP A 146 7.05 10.74 12.46
CA ASP A 146 6.16 11.73 13.08
C ASP A 146 4.70 11.30 13.02
N ILE A 147 4.33 10.48 12.03
CA ILE A 147 2.97 9.96 11.84
C ILE A 147 2.75 8.70 12.69
N SER A 148 3.81 7.93 12.97
CA SER A 148 3.75 6.68 13.74
C SER A 148 3.75 6.85 15.26
N LYS A 149 3.69 8.09 15.76
CA LYS A 149 3.62 8.42 17.19
C LYS A 149 2.16 8.46 17.64
#